data_AF-A0AA39NRM0-F1
#
_entry.id   AF-A0AA39NRM0-F1
#
_cell.length_a   1.000
_cell.length_b   1.000
_cell.length_c   1.000
_cell.angle_alpha   90.00
_cell.angle_beta   90.00
_cell.angle_gamma   90.00
#
_symmetry.space_group_name_H-M   'P 1'
#
loop_
_entity.id
_entity.type
_entity.pdbx_description
1 polymer ?
#
loop_
_entity_poly.entity_id
_entity_poly.type
_entity_poly.pdbx_seq_one_letter_code
_entity_poly.pdbx_strand_id
1 'polypeptide(L)'
;KRELCHFVAQKGTTTFPAIILPGKIAGTEVAIAPKLSTRWLGFFFDAKLTFRSHVKEMVARAELVVNGIGMLANTVRGLSQNHMRHIYMSCVLPVLTYG
;
A
#
# COMPACT_ATOMS: atom_id res chain seq x y z
N LYS A 1 -16.98 -0.62 4.76
CA LYS A 1 -15.87 -0.10 5.60
C LYS A 1 -15.72 1.38 5.30
N ARG A 2 -15.73 2.26 6.31
CA ARG A 2 -15.55 3.72 6.12
C ARG A 2 -14.09 4.04 6.45
N GLU A 3 -13.36 4.66 5.53
CA GLU A 3 -11.99 5.12 5.76
C GLU A 3 -11.97 6.65 5.74
N LEU A 4 -11.29 7.26 6.70
CA LEU A 4 -11.19 8.71 6.84
C LEU A 4 -9.71 9.10 6.88
N CYS A 5 -9.27 9.93 5.95
CA CYS A 5 -7.95 10.56 5.96
C CYS A 5 -8.13 12.06 5.87
N HIS A 6 -7.36 12.77 6.68
CA HIS A 6 -7.41 14.22 6.77
C HIS A 6 -6.34 14.81 5.83
N PHE A 7 -6.74 15.34 4.69
CA PHE A 7 -5.83 16.04 3.77
C PHE A 7 -5.63 17.47 4.26
N VAL A 8 -4.65 17.70 5.13
CA VAL A 8 -4.35 19.04 5.65
C VAL A 8 -3.05 19.59 5.09
N ALA A 9 -3.13 20.84 4.60
CA ALA A 9 -1.99 21.62 4.12
C ALA A 9 -1.19 22.30 5.25
N GLN A 10 -1.64 22.22 6.50
CA GLN A 10 -0.95 22.85 7.64
C GLN A 10 0.34 22.09 7.99
N LYS A 11 1.44 22.84 7.96
CA LYS A 11 2.75 22.41 8.45
C LYS A 11 2.66 22.18 9.97
N GLY A 12 2.86 20.93 10.41
CA GLY A 12 3.25 20.62 11.80
C GLY A 12 2.22 19.92 12.69
N THR A 13 0.98 19.71 12.26
CA THR A 13 -0.02 19.05 13.11
C THR A 13 0.01 17.53 12.90
N THR A 14 0.44 16.76 13.91
CA THR A 14 0.45 15.28 13.90
C THR A 14 -0.80 14.67 14.54
N THR A 15 -1.64 15.49 15.17
CA THR A 15 -2.85 15.05 15.85
C THR A 15 -4.06 15.36 14.98
N PHE A 16 -4.73 14.30 14.54
CA PHE A 16 -5.96 14.41 13.77
C PHE A 16 -7.14 14.05 14.69
N PRO A 17 -8.12 14.93 14.89
CA PRO A 17 -9.27 14.64 15.74
C PRO A 17 -10.17 13.59 15.10
N ALA A 18 -10.76 12.71 15.92
CA ALA A 18 -11.77 11.76 15.47
C ALA A 18 -13.07 12.49 15.09
N ILE A 19 -13.69 12.08 13.98
CA ILE A 19 -14.97 12.63 13.54
C ILE A 19 -16.08 11.67 13.95
N ILE A 20 -17.12 12.20 14.59
CA ILE A 20 -18.31 11.47 14.98
C ILE A 20 -19.32 11.60 13.84
N LEU A 21 -19.71 10.47 13.24
CA LEU A 21 -20.73 10.43 12.20
C LEU A 21 -22.00 9.74 12.71
N PRO A 22 -23.20 10.19 12.27
CA PRO A 22 -24.42 9.45 12.53
C PRO A 22 -24.32 8.04 11.90
N GLY A 23 -24.64 7.06 12.73
CA GLY A 23 -24.67 5.64 12.40
C GLY A 23 -25.85 5.30 11.50
N LYS A 24 -25.86 4.05 11.01
CA LYS A 24 -26.91 3.55 10.09
C LYS A 24 -28.26 3.34 10.80
N ILE A 25 -28.27 3.38 12.13
CA ILE A 25 -29.43 3.24 13.01
C ILE A 25 -29.63 4.59 13.70
N ALA A 26 -30.88 5.05 13.79
CA ALA A 26 -31.22 6.30 14.47
C ALA A 26 -30.69 6.29 15.92
N GLY A 27 -29.85 7.26 16.27
CA GLY A 27 -29.27 7.42 17.61
C GLY A 27 -27.93 6.72 17.86
N THR A 28 -27.34 6.03 16.88
CA THR A 28 -25.98 5.47 17.04
C THR A 28 -24.94 6.46 16.52
N GLU A 29 -23.94 6.81 17.32
CA GLU A 29 -22.79 7.62 16.90
C GLU A 29 -21.58 6.72 16.62
N VAL A 30 -20.91 6.92 15.49
CA VAL A 30 -19.69 6.18 15.13
C VAL A 30 -18.52 7.14 15.06
N ALA A 31 -17.59 7.01 16.02
CA ALA A 31 -16.32 7.71 15.99
C ALA A 31 -15.37 7.04 14.98
N ILE A 32 -14.95 7.78 13.96
CA ILE A 32 -13.96 7.32 12.98
C ILE A 32 -12.64 8.01 13.27
N ALA A 33 -11.66 7.21 13.69
CA ALA A 33 -10.30 7.68 13.86
C ALA A 33 -9.67 7.97 12.49
N PRO A 34 -9.00 9.12 12.32
CA PRO A 34 -8.28 9.46 11.10
C PRO A 34 -7.10 8.52 10.91
N LYS A 35 -6.98 7.97 9.69
CA LYS A 35 -5.89 7.09 9.29
C LYS A 35 -4.82 7.90 8.56
N LEU A 36 -3.55 7.58 8.82
CA LEU A 36 -2.40 8.26 8.19
C LEU A 36 -2.30 8.01 6.68
N SER A 37 -2.82 6.86 6.22
CA SER A 37 -2.90 6.50 4.81
C SER A 37 -4.25 5.89 4.48
N THR A 38 -4.91 6.35 3.42
CA THR A 38 -6.17 5.78 2.92
C THR A 38 -5.95 5.04 1.61
N ARG A 39 -6.58 3.87 1.47
CA ARG A 39 -6.55 3.12 0.23
C ARG A 39 -7.69 3.57 -0.68
N TRP A 40 -7.38 4.09 -1.86
CA TRP A 40 -8.37 4.45 -2.86
C TRP A 40 -7.95 3.95 -4.25
N LEU A 41 -8.85 3.27 -4.96
CA LEU A 41 -8.60 2.68 -6.27
C LEU A 41 -7.37 1.74 -6.35
N GLY A 42 -6.96 1.15 -5.22
CA GLY A 42 -5.77 0.30 -5.13
C GLY A 42 -4.52 1.01 -4.62
N PHE A 43 -4.46 2.34 -4.72
CA PHE A 43 -3.34 3.18 -4.29
C PHE A 43 -3.46 3.57 -2.81
N PHE A 44 -2.31 3.81 -2.16
CA PHE A 44 -2.26 4.33 -0.79
C PHE A 44 -1.92 5.81 -0.80
N PHE A 45 -2.86 6.64 -0.37
CA PHE A 45 -2.67 8.07 -0.29
C PHE A 45 -2.29 8.47 1.13
N ASP A 46 -1.15 9.14 1.25
CA ASP A 46 -0.78 9.84 2.48
C ASP A 46 -1.56 11.17 2.56
N ALA A 47 -1.77 11.67 3.76
CA ALA A 47 -2.39 12.99 4.00
C ALA A 47 -1.72 14.15 3.23
N LYS A 48 -0.42 14.02 2.92
CA LYS A 48 0.38 14.99 2.15
C LYS A 48 0.52 14.64 0.66
N LEU A 49 -0.18 13.60 0.17
CA LEU A 49 -0.01 13.03 -1.18
C LEU A 49 1.45 12.76 -1.56
N THR A 50 2.29 12.40 -0.58
CA THR A 50 3.70 12.04 -0.85
C THR A 50 3.88 10.63 -1.39
N PHE A 51 2.81 9.81 -1.40
CA PHE A 51 2.81 8.41 -1.84
C PHE A 51 3.88 7.51 -1.18
N ARG A 52 4.44 7.90 -0.04
CA ARG A 52 5.51 7.15 0.62
C ARG A 52 5.01 5.83 1.18
N SER A 53 3.82 5.84 1.77
CA SER A 53 3.18 4.61 2.25
C SER A 53 2.86 3.65 1.11
N HIS A 54 2.49 4.18 -0.07
CA HIS A 54 2.25 3.38 -1.26
C HIS A 54 3.52 2.70 -1.76
N VAL A 55 4.59 3.47 -1.97
CA VAL A 55 5.89 2.92 -2.40
C VAL A 55 6.38 1.87 -1.41
N LYS A 56 6.25 2.12 -0.09
CA LYS A 56 6.65 1.15 0.93
C LYS A 56 5.90 -0.17 0.82
N GLU A 57 4.59 -0.12 0.60
CA GLU A 57 3.76 -1.31 0.40
C GLU A 57 4.14 -2.06 -0.88
N MET A 58 4.38 -1.34 -1.99
CA MET A 58 4.75 -1.97 -3.27
C MET A 58 6.14 -2.58 -3.23
N VAL A 59 7.09 -1.95 -2.56
CA VAL A 59 8.40 -2.54 -2.31
C VAL A 59 8.27 -3.82 -1.48
N ALA A 60 7.49 -3.81 -0.39
CA ALA A 60 7.28 -5.01 0.42
C ALA A 60 6.66 -6.16 -0.40
N ARG A 61 5.71 -5.86 -1.29
CA ARG A 61 5.13 -6.86 -2.21
C ARG A 61 6.14 -7.37 -3.23
N ALA A 62 6.91 -6.47 -3.82
CA ALA A 62 7.97 -6.81 -4.77
C ALA A 62 9.05 -7.70 -4.11
N GLU A 63 9.42 -7.41 -2.87
CA GLU A 63 10.37 -8.23 -2.08
C GLU A 63 9.87 -9.67 -1.91
N LEU A 64 8.58 -9.88 -1.63
CA LEU A 64 8.01 -11.23 -1.55
C LEU A 64 8.17 -11.99 -2.88
N VAL A 65 7.91 -11.33 -4.01
CA VAL A 65 8.07 -11.93 -5.33
C VAL A 65 9.54 -12.24 -5.63
N VAL A 66 10.44 -11.31 -5.34
CA VAL A 66 11.89 -11.49 -5.54
C VAL A 66 12.42 -12.65 -4.68
N ASN A 67 11.97 -12.75 -3.42
CA ASN A 67 12.32 -13.86 -2.55
C ASN A 67 11.84 -15.20 -3.13
N GLY A 68 10.63 -15.25 -3.69
CA GLY A 68 10.12 -16.42 -4.42
C GLY A 68 10.98 -16.80 -5.62
N ILE A 69 11.38 -15.81 -6.43
CA ILE A 69 12.27 -16.01 -7.57
C ILE A 69 13.64 -16.55 -7.10
N GLY A 70 14.19 -16.02 -6.00
CA GLY A 70 15.44 -16.49 -5.41
C GLY A 70 15.39 -17.95 -5.00
N MET A 71 14.28 -18.41 -4.41
CA MET A 71 14.09 -19.82 -4.09
C MET A 71 14.08 -20.71 -5.34
N LEU A 72 13.41 -20.27 -6.42
CA LEU A 72 13.35 -21.03 -7.67
C LEU A 72 14.72 -21.10 -8.37
N ALA A 73 15.49 -20.01 -8.30
CA ALA A 73 16.82 -19.93 -8.88
C ALA A 73 17.82 -20.88 -8.21
N ASN A 74 17.67 -21.11 -6.91
CA ASN A 74 18.59 -21.93 -6.12
C ASN A 74 18.27 -23.44 -6.18
N THR A 75 17.40 -23.87 -7.09
CA THR A 75 17.04 -25.29 -7.26
C THR A 75 18.05 -26.03 -8.15
N VAL A 76 18.22 -27.35 -7.94
CA VAL A 76 19.09 -28.19 -8.78
C VAL A 76 18.48 -28.28 -10.19
N ARG A 77 19.22 -27.85 -11.22
CA ARG A 77 18.73 -27.60 -12.58
C ARG A 77 17.68 -26.45 -12.66
N GLY A 78 17.86 -25.43 -11.82
CA GLY A 78 16.97 -24.27 -11.74
C GLY A 78 16.92 -23.39 -12.99
N LEU A 79 16.19 -22.28 -12.87
CA LEU A 79 15.90 -21.34 -13.96
C LEU A 79 17.17 -20.74 -14.57
N SER A 80 17.22 -20.70 -15.91
CA SER A 80 18.27 -19.96 -16.62
C SER A 80 18.14 -18.45 -16.40
N GLN A 81 19.26 -17.72 -16.55
CA GLN A 81 19.32 -16.26 -16.35
C GLN A 81 18.32 -15.49 -17.23
N ASN A 82 18.04 -15.98 -18.44
CA ASN A 82 17.05 -15.38 -19.33
C ASN A 82 15.63 -15.48 -18.78
N HIS A 83 15.25 -16.64 -18.22
CA HIS A 83 13.95 -16.82 -17.60
C HIS A 83 13.83 -16.01 -16.31
N MET A 84 14.90 -15.91 -15.52
CA MET A 84 14.96 -15.06 -14.32
C MET A 84 14.66 -13.59 -14.65
N ARG A 85 15.31 -13.05 -15.70
CA ARG A 85 15.04 -11.70 -16.19
C ARG A 85 13.59 -11.54 -16.66
N HIS A 86 13.07 -12.53 -17.37
CA HIS A 86 11.69 -12.50 -17.86
C HIS A 86 10.68 -12.46 -16.71
N ILE A 87 10.85 -13.31 -15.70
CA ILE A 87 9.99 -13.34 -14.51
C ILE A 87 10.09 -12.02 -13.74
N TYR A 88 11.28 -11.44 -13.61
CA TYR A 88 11.45 -10.13 -12.99
C TYR A 88 10.66 -9.04 -13.74
N MET A 89 10.79 -8.97 -15.07
CA MET A 89 10.07 -8.00 -15.90
C MET A 89 8.55 -8.22 -15.88
N SER A 90 8.07 -9.45 -15.81
CA SER A 90 6.63 -9.75 -15.84
C SER A 90 5.95 -9.61 -14.47
N CYS A 91 6.66 -9.92 -13.38
CA CYS A 91 6.04 -10.05 -12.05
C CYS A 91 6.47 -8.96 -11.07
N VAL A 92 7.72 -8.49 -11.13
CA VAL A 92 8.25 -7.52 -10.16
C VAL A 92 8.09 -6.10 -10.70
N LEU A 93 8.43 -5.88 -11.96
CA LEU A 93 8.37 -4.55 -12.58
C LEU A 93 6.95 -3.93 -12.52
N PRO A 94 5.85 -4.66 -12.84
CA PRO A 94 4.51 -4.07 -12.80
C PRO A 94 4.08 -3.70 -11.37
N VAL A 95 4.52 -4.46 -10.36
CA VAL A 95 4.23 -4.15 -8.94
C VAL A 95 4.93 -2.87 -8.52
N LEU A 96 6.17 -2.64 -8.99
CA LEU A 96 6.91 -1.42 -8.67
C LEU A 96 6.41 -0.19 -9.44
N THR A 97 5.96 -0.36 -10.69
CA THR A 97 5.58 0.79 -11.55
C THR A 97 4.10 1.14 -11.49
N TYR A 98 3.22 0.18 -11.19
CA TYR A 98 1.76 0.36 -11.23
C TYR A 98 1.02 -0.17 -10.00
N GLY A 99 1.64 -1.05 -9.21
CA GLY A 99 1.01 -1.77 -8.09
C GLY A 99 0.46 -0.84 -7.03
#